data_AF-A0A4C1SW56-F1
#
_entry.id   AF-A0A4C1SW56-F1
#
_cell.length_a   1.000
_cell.length_b   1.000
_cell.length_c   1.000
_cell.angle_alpha   90.00
_cell.angle_beta   90.00
_cell.angle_gamma   90.00
#
_symmetry.space_group_name_H-M   'P 1'
#
loop_
_entity.id
_entity.type
_entity.pdbx_description
1 polymer ?
#
loop_
_entity_poly.entity_id
_entity_poly.type
_entity_poly.pdbx_seq_one_letter_code
_entity_poly.pdbx_strand_id
1 'polypeptide(L)'
;MTDYFAEMGWTPLEDGQQPDHLLHMARFLIDIGLHEDNFTGEWPRLPPPASKKAVEELSDITINTTGKQCPVCLKKFSNGEKVKLMPCEHSFHSTCILTWLNKTNSCPLCRHELPTDDEGYEAFKKEKKRAVQRQEDLNTLHNSMFS
;
A
#
# COMPACT_ATOMS: atom_id res chain seq x y z
N MET A 1 -8.66 48.88 -3.89
CA MET A 1 -8.74 47.44 -4.18
C MET A 1 -7.31 46.99 -4.30
N THR A 2 -6.73 46.50 -3.21
CA THR A 2 -5.36 46.00 -3.17
C THR A 2 -5.27 44.80 -4.10
N ASP A 3 -4.20 44.74 -4.89
CA ASP A 3 -4.00 43.66 -5.85
C ASP A 3 -3.75 42.37 -5.05
N TYR A 4 -4.46 41.29 -5.39
CA TYR A 4 -4.43 40.01 -4.67
C TYR A 4 -2.99 39.48 -4.50
N PHE A 5 -2.14 39.77 -5.48
CA PHE A 5 -0.73 39.40 -5.48
C PHE A 5 0.11 40.17 -4.45
N ALA A 6 -0.25 41.42 -4.15
CA ALA A 6 0.44 42.22 -3.14
C ALA A 6 0.14 41.76 -1.70
N GLU A 7 -1.06 41.24 -1.46
CA GLU A 7 -1.46 40.68 -0.16
C GLU A 7 -0.73 39.36 0.16
N MET A 8 -0.35 38.61 -0.87
CA MET A 8 0.41 37.35 -0.77
C MET A 8 1.94 37.55 -0.77
N GLY A 9 2.41 38.80 -0.81
CA GLY A 9 3.85 39.12 -0.79
C GLY A 9 4.61 38.72 -2.05
N TRP A 10 3.92 38.53 -3.18
CA TRP A 10 4.56 38.16 -4.45
C TRP A 10 5.07 39.41 -5.18
N THR A 11 6.33 39.37 -5.62
CA THR A 11 6.95 40.43 -6.42
C THR A 11 7.19 39.94 -7.85
N PRO A 12 6.78 40.69 -8.89
CA PRO A 12 7.10 40.36 -10.28
C PRO A 12 8.62 40.37 -10.51
N LEU A 13 9.08 39.53 -11.43
CA LEU A 13 10.49 39.51 -11.85
C LEU A 13 10.82 40.78 -12.65
N GLU A 14 11.95 41.42 -12.35
CA GLU A 14 12.48 42.54 -13.13
C GLU A 14 13.09 42.09 -14.47
N ASP A 15 13.22 43.00 -15.42
CA ASP A 15 13.74 42.72 -16.76
C ASP A 15 15.18 42.17 -16.69
N GLY A 16 15.34 40.90 -17.10
CA GLY A 16 16.63 40.21 -17.14
C GLY A 16 16.96 39.39 -15.88
N GLN A 17 16.13 39.44 -14.85
CA GLN A 17 16.25 38.55 -13.70
C GLN A 17 15.76 37.16 -14.08
N GLN A 18 16.53 36.11 -13.79
CA GLN A 18 16.07 34.74 -13.99
C GLN A 18 15.25 34.28 -12.78
N PRO A 19 14.16 33.52 -12.99
CA PRO A 19 13.39 32.97 -11.90
C PRO A 19 14.30 32.08 -11.05
N ASP A 20 14.07 32.07 -9.74
CA ASP A 20 14.89 31.27 -8.84
C ASP A 20 14.73 29.78 -9.19
N HIS A 21 15.76 29.25 -9.84
CA HIS A 21 15.79 27.86 -10.29
C HIS A 21 15.60 26.90 -9.13
N LEU A 22 15.99 27.27 -7.90
CA LEU A 22 15.76 26.45 -6.71
C LEU A 22 14.28 26.41 -6.35
N LEU A 23 13.55 27.52 -6.45
CA LEU A 23 12.10 27.54 -6.23
C LEU A 23 11.35 26.79 -7.33
N HIS A 24 11.79 26.89 -8.59
CA HIS A 24 11.23 26.10 -9.68
C HIS A 24 11.53 24.61 -9.56
N MET A 25 12.73 24.24 -9.13
CA MET A 25 13.09 22.86 -8.81
C MET A 25 12.27 22.37 -7.61
N ALA A 26 12.12 23.16 -6.55
CA ALA A 26 11.29 22.81 -5.40
C ALA A 26 9.83 22.60 -5.83
N ARG A 27 9.29 23.48 -6.69
CA ARG A 27 7.94 23.33 -7.25
C ARG A 27 7.80 22.06 -8.09
N PHE A 28 8.78 21.78 -8.95
CA PHE A 28 8.83 20.55 -9.74
C PHE A 28 8.90 19.29 -8.87
N LEU A 29 9.68 19.32 -7.79
CA LEU A 29 9.75 18.24 -6.81
C LEU A 29 8.41 18.06 -6.07
N ILE A 30 7.69 19.16 -5.74
CA ILE A 30 6.32 19.09 -5.21
C ILE A 30 5.37 18.44 -6.22
N ASP A 31 5.39 18.90 -7.47
CA ASP A 31 4.45 18.46 -8.51
C ASP A 31 4.69 16.99 -8.91
N ILE A 32 5.92 16.46 -8.76
CA ILE A 32 6.24 15.03 -8.95
C ILE A 32 5.91 14.19 -7.70
N GLY A 33 5.49 14.82 -6.60
CA GLY A 33 5.15 14.14 -5.35
C GLY A 33 6.38 13.74 -4.53
N LEU A 34 7.51 14.42 -4.72
CA LEU A 34 8.74 14.24 -3.93
C LEU A 34 8.79 15.16 -2.69
N HIS A 35 7.79 16.02 -2.47
CA HIS A 35 7.85 17.03 -1.42
C HIS A 35 6.94 16.77 -0.20
N GLU A 36 5.97 15.86 -0.23
CA GLU A 36 5.14 15.60 0.95
C GLU A 36 5.36 14.18 1.49
N ASP A 37 6.02 14.15 2.65
CA ASP A 37 5.97 13.13 3.69
C ASP A 37 6.41 11.70 3.39
N ASN A 38 7.39 11.47 2.50
CA ASN A 38 8.10 10.17 2.45
C ASN A 38 9.57 10.21 1.96
N PHE A 39 10.29 11.34 2.06
CA PHE A 39 11.75 11.34 1.87
C PHE A 39 12.49 11.01 3.17
N THR A 40 12.14 9.89 3.82
CA THR A 40 13.06 9.19 4.74
C THR A 40 14.08 8.33 3.99
N GLY A 41 14.14 8.41 2.66
CA GLY A 41 14.95 7.51 1.84
C GLY A 41 14.38 6.08 1.78
N GLU A 42 13.24 5.83 2.41
CA GLU A 42 12.53 4.57 2.32
C GLU A 42 11.65 4.60 1.07
N TRP A 43 12.24 4.20 -0.06
CA TRP A 43 11.49 3.53 -1.12
C TRP A 43 10.45 2.60 -0.48
N PRO A 44 9.21 2.51 -1.01
CA PRO A 44 8.14 1.76 -0.35
C PRO A 44 8.69 0.41 0.05
N ARG A 45 8.89 0.22 1.37
CA ARG A 45 9.50 -0.99 1.89
C ARG A 45 8.71 -2.13 1.29
N LEU A 46 9.36 -2.94 0.45
CA LEU A 46 8.70 -4.11 -0.12
C LEU A 46 8.13 -4.89 1.07
N PRO A 47 6.85 -5.26 1.03
CA PRO A 47 6.21 -5.94 2.15
C PRO A 47 7.11 -7.11 2.56
N PRO A 48 7.50 -7.20 3.85
CA PRO A 48 8.38 -8.27 4.30
C PRO A 48 7.72 -9.63 4.04
N PRO A 49 8.51 -10.72 4.09
CA PRO A 49 7.94 -12.06 4.00
C PRO A 49 6.90 -12.28 5.12
N ALA A 50 5.91 -13.12 4.83
CA ALA A 50 4.94 -13.52 5.85
C ALA A 50 5.65 -14.27 6.99
N SER A 51 5.11 -14.14 8.21
CA SER A 51 5.59 -14.93 9.34
C SER A 51 5.45 -16.42 9.04
N LYS A 52 6.48 -17.21 9.35
CA LYS A 52 6.44 -18.67 9.12
C LYS A 52 5.23 -19.33 9.78
N LYS A 53 4.86 -18.85 10.98
CA LYS A 53 3.68 -19.31 11.72
C LYS A 53 2.38 -19.02 10.97
N ALA A 54 2.25 -17.80 10.44
CA ALA A 54 1.06 -17.39 9.68
C ALA A 54 0.90 -18.20 8.38
N VAL A 55 2.01 -18.64 7.77
CA VAL A 55 2.00 -19.49 6.57
C VAL A 55 1.60 -20.94 6.91
N GLU A 56 2.07 -21.45 8.05
CA GLU A 56 1.73 -22.80 8.53
C GLU A 56 0.25 -22.92 8.93
N GLU A 57 -0.33 -21.85 9.49
CA GLU A 57 -1.73 -21.80 9.92
C GLU A 57 -2.73 -21.71 8.76
N LEU A 58 -2.26 -21.54 7.52
CA LEU A 58 -3.13 -21.51 6.35
C LEU A 58 -3.86 -22.84 6.15
N SER A 59 -5.18 -22.75 5.97
CA SER A 59 -6.04 -23.92 5.79
C SER A 59 -5.72 -24.68 4.50
N ASP A 60 -5.54 -25.98 4.64
CA ASP A 60 -5.41 -26.91 3.51
C ASP A 60 -6.79 -27.44 3.14
N ILE A 61 -7.20 -27.21 1.90
CA ILE A 61 -8.44 -27.77 1.36
C ILE A 61 -8.12 -28.67 0.16
N THR A 62 -8.92 -29.70 -0.04
CA THR A 62 -8.86 -30.54 -1.25
C THR A 62 -9.91 -30.08 -2.25
N ILE A 63 -9.49 -29.68 -3.45
CA ILE A 63 -10.44 -29.29 -4.50
C ILE A 63 -10.95 -30.55 -5.21
N ASN A 64 -12.27 -30.73 -5.26
CA ASN A 64 -12.94 -31.78 -6.05
C ASN A 64 -13.54 -31.25 -7.36
N THR A 65 -13.36 -29.96 -7.65
CA THR A 65 -14.01 -29.28 -8.78
C THR A 65 -13.02 -28.99 -9.91
N THR A 66 -13.24 -29.60 -11.06
CA THR A 66 -12.53 -29.36 -12.32
C THR A 66 -12.97 -28.03 -12.95
N GLY A 67 -12.36 -26.92 -12.53
CA GLY A 67 -12.68 -25.62 -13.15
C GLY A 67 -11.97 -24.40 -12.57
N LYS A 68 -11.46 -24.49 -11.35
CA LYS A 68 -10.63 -23.42 -10.77
C LYS A 68 -9.20 -23.51 -11.31
N GLN A 69 -8.56 -22.36 -11.49
CA GLN A 69 -7.17 -22.23 -11.93
C GLN A 69 -6.36 -21.43 -10.92
N CYS A 70 -5.09 -21.80 -10.75
CA CYS A 70 -4.19 -21.05 -9.89
C CYS A 70 -3.71 -19.78 -10.62
N PRO A 71 -3.90 -18.57 -10.06
CA PRO A 71 -3.50 -17.33 -10.74
C PRO A 71 -1.98 -17.16 -10.86
N VAL A 72 -1.21 -17.87 -10.03
CA VAL A 72 0.25 -17.73 -9.97
C VAL A 72 0.93 -18.52 -11.09
N CYS A 73 0.49 -19.76 -11.34
CA CYS A 73 1.07 -20.62 -12.38
C CYS A 73 0.17 -20.80 -13.60
N LEU A 74 -1.05 -20.24 -13.58
CA LEU A 74 -2.06 -20.31 -14.64
C LEU A 74 -2.49 -21.74 -15.03
N LYS A 75 -2.27 -22.72 -14.13
CA LYS A 75 -2.67 -24.12 -14.32
C LYS A 75 -3.98 -24.42 -13.59
N LYS A 76 -4.78 -25.33 -14.17
CA LYS A 76 -6.00 -25.86 -13.56
C LYS A 76 -5.64 -26.78 -12.39
N PHE A 77 -6.45 -26.75 -11.34
CA PHE A 77 -6.31 -27.70 -10.22
C PHE A 77 -6.76 -29.10 -10.65
N SER A 78 -6.04 -30.12 -10.19
CA SER A 78 -6.43 -31.51 -10.34
C SER A 78 -7.46 -31.91 -9.27
N ASN A 79 -8.32 -32.87 -9.58
CA ASN A 79 -9.23 -33.44 -8.59
C ASN A 79 -8.43 -34.13 -7.46
N GLY A 80 -8.77 -33.78 -6.21
CA GLY A 80 -8.08 -34.29 -5.02
C GLY A 80 -6.74 -33.61 -4.74
N GLU A 81 -6.38 -32.56 -5.48
CA GLU A 81 -5.15 -31.80 -5.22
C GLU A 81 -5.29 -30.96 -3.96
N LYS A 82 -4.23 -30.97 -3.13
CA LYS A 82 -4.13 -30.13 -1.94
C LYS A 82 -3.82 -28.70 -2.36
N VAL A 83 -4.70 -27.78 -1.98
CA VAL A 83 -4.49 -26.34 -2.18
C VAL A 83 -4.51 -25.63 -0.84
N LYS A 84 -3.78 -24.53 -0.79
CA LYS A 84 -3.76 -23.64 0.36
C LYS A 84 -4.78 -22.53 0.14
N LEU A 85 -5.61 -22.31 1.15
CA LEU A 85 -6.62 -21.25 1.16
C LEU A 85 -6.13 -20.10 2.06
N MET A 86 -6.11 -18.91 1.49
CA MET A 86 -5.79 -17.66 2.19
C MET A 86 -7.00 -17.20 3.04
N PRO A 87 -6.79 -16.39 4.11
CA PRO A 87 -7.89 -15.85 4.92
C PRO A 87 -8.84 -14.92 4.14
N CYS A 88 -8.45 -14.49 2.95
CA CYS A 88 -9.29 -13.77 2.00
C CYS A 88 -10.02 -14.69 1.00
N GLU A 89 -10.15 -15.99 1.30
CA GLU A 89 -10.86 -17.02 0.53
C GLU A 89 -10.28 -17.34 -0.86
N HIS A 90 -9.09 -16.84 -1.17
CA HIS A 90 -8.39 -17.15 -2.41
C HIS A 90 -7.58 -18.44 -2.30
N SER A 91 -7.68 -19.30 -3.31
CA SER A 91 -7.05 -20.64 -3.34
C SER A 91 -5.89 -20.72 -4.32
N PHE A 92 -4.81 -21.38 -3.89
CA PHE A 92 -3.57 -21.50 -4.65
C PHE A 92 -2.93 -22.87 -4.44
N HIS A 93 -2.12 -23.35 -5.39
CA HIS A 93 -1.29 -24.53 -5.13
C HIS A 93 -0.36 -24.24 -3.94
N SER A 94 -0.17 -25.23 -3.06
CA SER A 94 0.66 -25.07 -1.87
C SER A 94 2.06 -24.57 -2.24
N THR A 95 2.69 -25.12 -3.27
CA THR A 95 4.02 -24.68 -3.74
C THR A 95 4.03 -23.23 -4.24
N CYS A 96 2.99 -22.82 -4.96
CA CYS A 96 2.89 -21.48 -5.57
C CYS A 96 2.75 -20.40 -4.49
N ILE A 97 1.85 -20.61 -3.53
CA ILE A 97 1.62 -19.62 -2.48
C ILE A 97 2.77 -19.56 -1.48
N LEU A 98 3.39 -20.70 -1.15
CA LEU A 98 4.57 -20.72 -0.25
C LEU A 98 5.74 -19.95 -0.86
N THR A 99 5.99 -20.13 -2.16
CA THR A 99 7.05 -19.39 -2.87
C THR A 99 6.77 -17.89 -2.91
N TRP A 100 5.50 -17.51 -3.04
CA TRP A 100 5.07 -16.11 -3.01
C TRP A 100 5.21 -15.51 -1.61
N LEU A 101 4.70 -16.19 -0.58
CA LEU A 101 4.72 -15.74 0.81
C LEU A 101 6.12 -15.62 1.43
N ASN A 102 7.08 -16.36 0.88
CA ASN A 102 8.51 -16.21 1.19
C ASN A 102 9.12 -14.90 0.67
N LYS A 103 8.46 -14.22 -0.28
CA LYS A 103 8.94 -12.94 -0.85
C LYS A 103 8.11 -11.76 -0.38
N THR A 104 6.81 -11.94 -0.21
CA THR A 104 5.87 -10.87 0.17
C THR A 104 4.78 -11.42 1.09
N ASN A 105 4.24 -10.61 2.00
CA ASN A 105 3.15 -11.05 2.88
C ASN A 105 1.74 -10.88 2.31
N SER A 106 1.57 -10.57 1.02
CA SER A 106 0.27 -10.16 0.47
C SER A 106 -0.33 -11.19 -0.49
N CYS A 107 -1.66 -11.26 -0.54
CA CYS A 107 -2.36 -12.11 -1.49
C CYS A 107 -2.18 -11.60 -2.94
N PRO A 108 -1.80 -12.46 -3.92
CA PRO A 108 -1.66 -12.06 -5.32
C PRO A 108 -2.92 -11.47 -5.98
N LEU A 109 -4.11 -11.80 -5.46
CA LEU A 109 -5.39 -11.40 -6.06
C LEU A 109 -5.97 -10.12 -5.45
N CYS A 110 -6.05 -10.06 -4.12
CA CYS A 110 -6.73 -8.97 -3.41
C CYS A 110 -5.80 -8.11 -2.54
N ARG A 111 -4.49 -8.38 -2.55
CA ARG A 111 -3.48 -7.71 -1.74
C ARG A 111 -3.72 -7.76 -0.22
N HIS A 112 -4.59 -8.66 0.25
CA HIS A 112 -4.76 -8.90 1.69
C HIS A 112 -3.44 -9.32 2.32
N GLU A 113 -3.01 -8.60 3.36
CA GLU A 113 -1.72 -8.79 4.00
C GLU A 113 -1.80 -9.71 5.21
N LEU A 114 -0.91 -10.70 5.26
CA LEU A 114 -0.67 -11.55 6.41
C LEU A 114 0.26 -10.87 7.44
N PRO A 115 0.24 -11.33 8.70
CA PRO A 115 1.22 -10.93 9.70
C PRO A 115 2.65 -11.27 9.29
N THR A 116 3.60 -10.43 9.67
CA THR A 116 5.04 -10.57 9.39
C THR A 116 5.84 -10.70 10.69
N ASP A 117 7.06 -11.25 10.61
CA ASP A 117 7.97 -11.34 11.76
C ASP A 117 8.79 -10.04 11.96
N ASP A 118 8.58 -9.02 11.11
CA ASP A 118 9.27 -7.73 11.20
C ASP A 118 8.49 -6.77 12.10
N GLU A 119 9.01 -6.54 13.31
CA GLU A 119 8.39 -5.65 14.30
C GLU A 119 8.23 -4.21 13.79
N GLY A 120 9.19 -3.72 12.99
CA GLY A 120 9.15 -2.37 12.43
C GLY A 120 8.02 -2.22 11.40
N TYR A 121 7.84 -3.22 10.54
CA TYR A 121 6.75 -3.22 9.57
C TYR A 121 5.38 -3.30 10.24
N GLU A 122 5.21 -4.16 11.26
CA GLU A 122 3.94 -4.26 11.99
C GLU A 122 3.61 -2.99 12.80
N ALA A 123 4.63 -2.34 13.38
CA ALA A 123 4.46 -1.05 14.05
C ALA A 123 4.00 0.04 13.07
N PHE A 124 4.66 0.15 11.92
CA PHE A 124 4.29 1.08 10.85
C PHE A 124 2.85 0.83 10.35
N LYS A 125 2.51 -0.44 10.12
CA LYS A 125 1.16 -0.84 9.69
C LYS A 125 0.09 -0.44 10.71
N LYS A 126 0.36 -0.61 12.00
CA LYS A 126 -0.54 -0.22 13.09
C LYS A 126 -0.70 1.29 13.18
N GLU A 127 0.38 2.05 13.04
CA GLU A 127 0.35 3.51 13.03
C GLU A 127 -0.44 4.05 11.84
N LYS A 128 -0.21 3.52 10.63
CA LYS A 128 -0.96 3.88 9.43
C LYS A 128 -2.46 3.63 9.60
N LYS A 129 -2.86 2.47 10.14
CA LYS A 129 -4.28 2.18 10.44
C LYS A 129 -4.87 3.18 11.43
N ARG A 130 -4.15 3.54 12.49
CA ARG A 130 -4.58 4.55 13.47
C ARG A 130 -4.73 5.94 12.84
N ALA A 131 -3.85 6.31 11.92
CA ALA A 131 -3.96 7.58 11.19
C ALA A 131 -5.21 7.62 10.31
N VAL A 132 -5.49 6.54 9.57
CA VAL A 132 -6.71 6.42 8.76
C VAL A 132 -7.96 6.50 9.64
N GLN A 133 -8.00 5.76 10.75
CA GLN A 133 -9.13 5.83 11.68
C GLN A 133 -9.35 7.25 12.23
N ARG A 134 -8.28 7.94 12.66
CA ARG A 134 -8.39 9.33 13.12
C ARG A 134 -9.00 10.23 12.05
N GLN A 135 -8.62 10.05 10.79
CA GLN A 135 -9.19 10.82 9.68
C GLN A 135 -10.67 10.50 9.47
N GLU A 136 -11.06 9.23 9.52
CA GLU A 136 -12.47 8.81 9.44
C GLU A 136 -13.30 9.36 10.60
N ASP A 137 -12.76 9.36 11.81
CA ASP A 137 -13.41 9.94 12.99
C ASP A 137 -13.61 11.45 12.82
N LEU A 138 -12.58 12.17 12.36
CA LEU A 138 -12.67 13.60 12.05
C LEU A 138 -13.71 13.88 10.96
N ASN A 139 -13.73 13.08 9.90
CA ASN A 139 -14.71 13.20 8.81
C ASN A 139 -16.14 12.95 9.33
N THR A 140 -16.31 11.97 10.22
CA THR A 140 -17.59 11.65 10.84
C THR A 140 -18.07 12.82 11.71
N LEU A 141 -17.19 13.41 12.52
CA LEU A 141 -17.49 14.61 13.31
C LEU A 141 -17.87 15.79 12.42
N HIS A 142 -17.09 16.05 11.37
CA HIS A 142 -17.38 17.10 10.39
C HIS A 142 -18.78 16.91 9.76
N ASN A 143 -19.08 15.72 9.26
CA ASN A 143 -20.37 15.43 8.62
C ASN A 143 -21.56 15.54 9.60
N SER A 144 -21.36 15.21 10.87
CA SER A 144 -22.40 15.35 11.91
C SER A 144 -22.66 16.81 12.32
N MET A 145 -21.67 17.70 12.15
CA MET A 145 -21.78 19.12 12.51
C MET A 145 -22.50 19.96 11.44
N PHE A 146 -22.54 19.47 10.20
CA PHE A 146 -23.15 20.14 9.04
C PHE A 146 -24.41 19.44 8.50
N SER A 147 -24.99 18.50 9.25
CA SER A 147 -26.29 17.87 8.99
C SER A 147 -27.35 18.33 9.98
#